data_AF-A0AAD8JEV0-F1
#
_entry.id   AF-A0AAD8JEV0-F1
#
_cell.length_a   1.000
_cell.length_b   1.000
_cell.length_c   1.000
_cell.angle_alpha   90.00
_cell.angle_beta   90.00
_cell.angle_gamma   90.00
#
_symmetry.space_group_name_H-M   'P 1'
#
loop_
_entity.id
_entity.type
_entity.pdbx_description
1 polymer ?
#
loop_
_entity_poly.entity_id
_entity_poly.type
_entity_poly.pdbx_seq_one_letter_code
_entity_poly.pdbx_strand_id
1 'polypeptide(L)'
;MFPLYSLFAFIVLHMFMYAANIYFWTRYRVNYPFIFGFKEGYALGYREVLLVAFGFVVLPLASILANLDMEMDPKTGDYKRFTELLPLGVVLAFVIIICSFNIIYRSSRFFMLTCVFHCIRAPLYKVALGDFLLADQLTS
;
A
#
# COMPACT_ATOMS: atom_id res chain seq x y z
N MET A 1 -18.19 -6.84 0.25
CA MET A 1 -17.02 -6.99 -0.64
C MET A 1 -16.50 -5.64 -1.12
N PHE A 2 -17.28 -4.84 -1.85
CA PHE A 2 -16.83 -3.59 -2.50
C PHE A 2 -15.97 -2.61 -1.66
N PRO A 3 -16.29 -2.28 -0.39
CA PRO A 3 -15.50 -1.31 0.37
C PRO A 3 -14.08 -1.78 0.65
N LEU A 4 -13.89 -3.07 0.88
CA LEU A 4 -12.60 -3.68 1.22
C LEU A 4 -11.67 -3.70 0.01
N TYR A 5 -12.19 -4.09 -1.15
CA TYR A 5 -11.44 -4.05 -2.42
C TYR A 5 -11.16 -2.61 -2.89
N SER A 6 -12.08 -1.68 -2.65
CA SER A 6 -11.88 -0.26 -2.95
C SER A 6 -10.75 0.36 -2.11
N LEU A 7 -10.73 0.09 -0.80
CA LEU A 7 -9.63 0.50 0.08
C LEU A 7 -8.29 -0.09 -0.38
N PHE A 8 -8.30 -1.33 -0.84
CA PHE A 8 -7.11 -1.98 -1.40
C PHE A 8 -6.59 -1.28 -2.66
N ALA A 9 -7.49 -1.02 -3.61
CA ALA A 9 -7.16 -0.31 -4.85
C ALA A 9 -6.58 1.09 -4.55
N PHE A 10 -7.12 1.79 -3.55
CA PHE A 10 -6.62 3.09 -3.12
C PHE A 10 -5.19 3.02 -2.57
N ILE A 11 -4.86 2.02 -1.74
CA ILE A 11 -3.50 1.82 -1.23
C ILE A 11 -2.52 1.51 -2.36
N VAL A 12 -2.92 0.63 -3.27
CA VAL A 12 -2.12 0.30 -4.45
C VAL A 12 -1.87 1.54 -5.29
N LEU A 13 -2.91 2.33 -5.57
CA LEU A 13 -2.80 3.58 -6.31
C LEU A 13 -1.80 4.52 -5.64
N HIS A 14 -1.88 4.65 -4.31
CA HIS A 14 -0.95 5.46 -3.53
C HIS A 14 0.50 4.96 -3.66
N MET A 15 0.74 3.64 -3.62
CA MET A 15 2.07 3.06 -3.86
C MET A 15 2.58 3.34 -5.28
N PHE A 16 1.72 3.29 -6.29
CA PHE A 16 2.07 3.65 -7.66
C PHE A 16 2.46 5.12 -7.79
N MET A 17 1.67 6.04 -7.21
CA MET A 17 2.00 7.47 -7.20
C MET A 17 3.31 7.74 -6.46
N TYR A 18 3.53 7.10 -5.31
CA TYR A 18 4.78 7.21 -4.56
C TYR A 18 5.98 6.68 -5.38
N ALA A 19 5.84 5.54 -6.07
CA ALA A 19 6.88 5.03 -6.95
C ALA A 19 7.16 5.96 -8.13
N ALA A 20 6.13 6.56 -8.73
CA ALA A 20 6.29 7.55 -9.79
C ALA A 20 7.05 8.78 -9.29
N ASN A 21 6.74 9.27 -8.09
CA ASN A 21 7.49 10.37 -7.46
C ASN A 21 8.98 10.02 -7.29
N ILE A 22 9.30 8.83 -6.74
CA ILE A 22 10.70 8.39 -6.62
C ILE A 22 11.37 8.29 -7.99
N TYR A 23 10.67 7.78 -9.00
CA TYR A 23 11.20 7.68 -10.36
C TYR A 23 11.58 9.05 -10.92
N PHE A 24 10.66 10.02 -10.86
CA PHE A 24 10.92 11.37 -11.34
C PHE A 24 12.00 12.08 -10.52
N TRP A 25 11.99 11.96 -9.20
CA TRP A 25 13.06 12.51 -8.35
C TRP A 25 14.42 11.91 -8.65
N THR A 26 14.49 10.60 -8.89
CA THR A 26 15.73 9.95 -9.32
C THR A 26 16.16 10.45 -10.70
N ARG A 27 15.23 10.62 -11.64
CA ARG A 27 15.50 11.12 -13.00
C ARG A 27 16.03 12.55 -13.03
N TYR A 28 15.49 13.42 -12.18
CA TYR A 28 15.86 14.83 -12.03
C TYR A 28 16.92 15.08 -10.95
N ARG A 29 17.49 14.02 -10.36
CA ARG A 29 18.54 14.07 -9.33
C ARG A 29 18.16 14.86 -8.07
N VAL A 30 16.89 14.81 -7.68
CA VAL A 30 16.40 15.31 -6.40
C VAL A 30 16.79 14.34 -5.28
N ASN A 31 17.44 14.83 -4.23
CA ASN A 31 17.87 14.02 -3.08
C ASN A 31 16.68 13.75 -2.13
N TYR A 32 15.74 12.92 -2.57
CA TYR A 32 14.58 12.54 -1.77
C TYR A 32 14.94 11.81 -0.45
N PRO A 33 16.03 11.02 -0.33
CA PRO A 33 16.42 10.45 0.96
C PRO A 33 16.72 11.53 2.01
N PHE A 34 17.41 12.60 1.62
CA PHE A 34 17.66 13.74 2.50
C PHE A 34 16.36 14.45 2.89
N ILE A 35 15.47 14.68 1.93
CA ILE A 35 14.18 15.34 2.14
C ILE A 35 13.32 14.60 3.17
N PHE A 36 13.27 13.27 3.10
CA PHE A 36 12.50 12.45 4.04
C PHE A 36 13.27 12.02 5.28
N GLY A 37 14.54 12.44 5.43
CA GLY A 37 15.38 12.09 6.57
C GLY A 37 15.73 10.60 6.65
N PHE A 38 15.73 9.88 5.51
CA PHE A 38 16.17 8.49 5.47
C PHE A 38 17.67 8.39 5.69
N LYS A 39 18.10 7.39 6.47
CA LYS A 39 19.52 7.02 6.57
C LYS A 39 20.03 6.59 5.19
N GLU A 40 21.27 6.94 4.86
CA GLU A 40 21.90 6.52 3.61
C GLU A 40 21.83 4.99 3.46
N GLY A 41 21.40 4.52 2.28
CA GLY A 41 21.23 3.10 1.98
C GLY A 41 19.91 2.46 2.44
N TYR A 42 19.04 3.16 3.19
CA TYR A 42 17.74 2.64 3.63
C TYR A 42 16.55 3.15 2.81
N ALA A 43 16.78 4.09 1.88
CA ALA A 43 15.75 4.60 1.00
C ALA A 43 15.35 3.54 -0.03
N LEU A 44 14.05 3.24 -0.15
CA LEU A 44 13.54 2.38 -1.22
C LEU A 44 13.60 3.11 -2.56
N GLY A 45 14.09 2.42 -3.59
CA GLY A 45 13.95 2.85 -4.97
C GLY A 45 12.53 2.59 -5.51
N TYR A 46 12.25 3.16 -6.68
CA TYR A 46 10.93 3.02 -7.33
C TYR A 46 10.63 1.57 -7.72
N ARG A 47 11.65 0.76 -8.06
CA ARG A 47 11.47 -0.64 -8.48
C ARG A 47 11.02 -1.51 -7.33
N GLU A 48 11.60 -1.31 -6.15
CA GLU A 48 11.25 -2.02 -4.93
C GLU A 48 9.81 -1.70 -4.53
N VAL A 49 9.42 -0.42 -4.59
CA VAL A 49 8.04 0.00 -4.33
C VAL A 49 7.06 -0.62 -5.33
N LEU A 50 7.38 -0.60 -6.64
CA LEU A 50 6.54 -1.21 -7.67
C LEU A 50 6.41 -2.72 -7.52
N LEU A 51 7.50 -3.41 -7.15
CA LEU A 51 7.47 -4.86 -6.93
C LEU A 51 6.53 -5.22 -5.78
N VAL A 52 6.61 -4.47 -4.67
CA VAL A 52 5.71 -4.66 -3.53
C VAL A 52 4.27 -4.34 -3.92
N ALA A 53 4.03 -3.22 -4.61
CA ALA A 53 2.70 -2.83 -5.08
C ALA A 53 2.09 -3.90 -5.99
N PHE A 54 2.87 -4.43 -6.94
CA PHE A 54 2.42 -5.47 -7.86
C PHE A 54 2.12 -6.78 -7.12
N GLY A 55 3.01 -7.22 -6.24
CA GLY A 55 2.78 -8.40 -5.40
C GLY A 55 1.50 -8.25 -4.56
N PHE A 56 1.21 -7.03 -4.12
CA PHE A 56 -0.03 -6.72 -3.41
C PHE A 56 -1.25 -6.84 -4.33
N VAL A 57 -1.24 -6.24 -5.53
CA VAL A 57 -2.36 -6.28 -6.50
C VAL A 57 -2.77 -7.68 -6.92
N VAL A 58 -1.81 -8.59 -7.06
CA VAL A 58 -2.08 -9.95 -7.53
C VAL A 58 -3.02 -10.71 -6.57
N LEU A 59 -2.91 -10.48 -5.27
CA LEU A 59 -3.71 -11.20 -4.26
C LEU A 59 -5.23 -10.93 -4.34
N PRO A 60 -5.72 -9.68 -4.28
CA PRO A 60 -7.15 -9.42 -4.44
C PRO A 60 -7.63 -9.67 -5.87
N LEU A 61 -6.78 -9.48 -6.89
CA LEU A 61 -7.19 -9.74 -8.28
C LEU A 61 -7.44 -11.24 -8.48
N ALA A 62 -6.54 -12.10 -7.97
CA ALA A 62 -6.75 -13.54 -7.94
C ALA A 62 -7.99 -13.91 -7.11
N SER A 63 -8.22 -13.24 -5.97
CA SER A 63 -9.42 -13.44 -5.15
C SER A 63 -10.70 -13.07 -5.88
N ILE A 64 -10.73 -11.95 -6.61
CA ILE A 64 -11.90 -11.51 -7.38
C ILE A 64 -12.16 -12.48 -8.54
N LEU A 65 -11.12 -12.88 -9.28
CA LEU A 65 -11.23 -13.83 -10.38
C LEU A 65 -11.75 -15.19 -9.88
N ALA A 66 -11.23 -15.70 -8.77
CA ALA A 66 -11.72 -16.93 -8.16
C ALA A 66 -13.17 -16.83 -7.67
N ASN A 67 -13.57 -15.70 -7.08
CA ASN A 67 -14.97 -15.49 -6.68
C ASN A 67 -15.90 -15.45 -7.91
N LEU A 68 -15.51 -14.74 -8.97
CA LEU A 68 -16.30 -14.64 -10.20
C LEU A 68 -16.45 -16.00 -10.89
N ASP A 69 -15.37 -16.79 -10.96
CA ASP A 69 -15.39 -18.12 -11.56
C ASP A 69 -16.36 -19.07 -10.83
N MET A 70 -16.33 -19.05 -9.50
CA MET A 70 -17.23 -19.86 -8.66
C MET A 70 -18.70 -19.42 -8.71
N GLU A 71 -18.97 -18.13 -8.97
CA GLU A 71 -20.33 -17.61 -9.09
C GLU A 71 -20.93 -17.89 -10.47
N MET A 72 -20.10 -18.00 -11.51
CA MET A 72 -20.53 -18.29 -12.89
C MET A 72 -20.78 -19.78 -13.16
N ASP A 73 -20.14 -20.70 -12.43
CA ASP A 73 -20.30 -22.14 -12.67
C ASP A 73 -21.44 -22.75 -11.84
N PRO A 74 -22.50 -23.31 -12.48
CA PRO A 74 -23.66 -23.88 -11.79
C PRO A 74 -23.32 -25.11 -10.91
N LYS A 75 -22.14 -25.71 -11.06
CA LYS A 75 -21.68 -26.84 -10.22
C LYS A 75 -21.00 -26.40 -8.93
N THR A 76 -20.50 -25.17 -8.85
CA THR A 76 -19.72 -24.66 -7.71
C THR A 76 -20.54 -23.79 -6.76
N GLY A 77 -21.86 -23.63 -7.00
CA GLY A 77 -22.77 -22.83 -6.16
C GLY A 77 -22.84 -23.22 -4.66
N ASP A 78 -22.42 -24.43 -4.29
CA ASP A 78 -22.34 -24.89 -2.89
C ASP A 78 -21.04 -24.48 -2.16
N TYR A 79 -20.04 -23.91 -2.86
CA TYR A 79 -18.75 -23.51 -2.28
C TYR A 79 -18.78 -22.14 -1.57
N LYS A 80 -19.90 -21.78 -0.93
CA LYS A 80 -20.06 -20.54 -0.13
C LYS A 80 -18.98 -20.35 0.95
N ARG A 81 -18.39 -21.44 1.45
CA ARG A 81 -17.36 -21.37 2.50
C ARG A 81 -16.01 -20.86 1.97
N PHE A 82 -15.69 -21.13 0.70
CA PHE A 82 -14.43 -20.68 0.09
C PHE A 82 -14.48 -19.21 -0.33
N THR A 83 -15.65 -18.71 -0.73
CA THR A 83 -15.84 -17.28 -1.02
C THR A 83 -15.67 -16.40 0.24
N GLU A 84 -15.90 -16.94 1.45
CA GLU A 84 -15.60 -16.25 2.72
C GLU A 84 -14.11 -16.28 3.11
N LEU A 85 -13.35 -17.31 2.70
CA LEU A 85 -11.91 -17.45 2.96
C LEU A 85 -11.06 -16.50 2.08
N LEU A 86 -11.53 -16.18 0.88
CA LEU A 86 -10.82 -15.33 -0.08
C LEU A 86 -10.60 -13.87 0.43
N PRO A 87 -11.61 -13.17 0.99
CA PRO A 87 -11.43 -11.88 1.66
C PRO A 87 -10.46 -11.93 2.84
N LEU A 88 -10.40 -13.06 3.55
CA LEU A 88 -9.53 -13.26 4.72
C LEU A 88 -8.04 -13.16 4.36
N GLY A 89 -7.65 -13.72 3.20
CA GLY A 89 -6.28 -13.59 2.69
C GLY A 89 -5.89 -12.14 2.38
N VAL A 90 -6.83 -11.35 1.84
CA VAL A 90 -6.62 -9.92 1.57
C VAL A 90 -6.47 -9.11 2.86
N VAL A 91 -7.27 -9.43 3.88
CA VAL A 91 -7.17 -8.81 5.21
C VAL A 91 -5.82 -9.14 5.86
N LEU A 92 -5.34 -10.39 5.75
CA LEU A 92 -4.05 -10.78 6.30
C LEU A 92 -2.88 -10.01 5.64
N ALA A 93 -2.95 -9.84 4.32
CA ALA A 93 -1.97 -9.03 3.58
C ALA A 93 -1.95 -7.57 4.06
N PHE A 94 -3.11 -7.01 4.39
CA PHE A 94 -3.23 -5.66 4.94
C PHE A 94 -2.62 -5.54 6.36
N VAL A 95 -2.87 -6.54 7.21
CA VAL A 95 -2.24 -6.60 8.54
C VAL A 95 -0.72 -6.63 8.41
N ILE A 96 -0.17 -7.35 7.42
CA ILE A 96 1.28 -7.38 7.18
C ILE A 96 1.82 -6.00 6.79
N ILE A 97 1.09 -5.18 6.02
CA ILE A 97 1.53 -3.81 5.69
C ILE A 97 1.56 -2.92 6.93
N ILE A 98 0.50 -2.94 7.73
CA ILE A 98 0.38 -2.09 8.93
C ILE A 98 1.31 -2.57 10.04
N CYS A 99 1.63 -3.86 10.07
CA CYS A 99 2.34 -4.41 11.19
C CYS A 99 3.82 -4.03 11.19
N SER A 100 4.28 -3.38 12.26
CA SER A 100 5.67 -2.96 12.43
C SER A 100 6.66 -4.10 12.74
N PHE A 101 6.29 -5.37 12.55
CA PHE A 101 7.22 -6.50 12.68
C PHE A 101 8.43 -6.33 11.75
N ASN A 102 9.57 -6.92 12.13
CA ASN A 102 10.83 -6.83 11.38
C ASN A 102 10.85 -7.73 10.14
N ILE A 103 9.84 -7.55 9.31
CA ILE A 103 9.60 -8.22 8.04
C ILE A 103 9.74 -7.13 6.96
N ILE A 104 10.18 -7.50 5.75
CA ILE A 104 10.12 -6.73 4.49
C ILE A 104 9.96 -5.19 4.64
N TYR A 105 11.03 -4.43 4.38
CA TYR A 105 11.03 -2.95 4.30
C TYR A 105 10.47 -2.21 5.55
N ARG A 106 10.79 -2.69 6.75
CA ARG A 106 10.36 -2.13 8.05
C ARG A 106 10.49 -0.60 8.17
N SER A 107 11.63 -0.03 7.76
CA SER A 107 11.90 1.41 7.91
C SER A 107 10.88 2.27 7.14
N SER A 108 10.56 1.88 5.91
CA SER A 108 9.63 2.64 5.07
C SER A 108 8.18 2.46 5.48
N ARG A 109 7.80 1.28 6.01
CA ARG A 109 6.48 1.08 6.61
C ARG A 109 6.29 1.95 7.85
N PHE A 110 7.32 2.02 8.70
CA PHE A 110 7.29 2.87 9.89
C PHE A 110 7.21 4.37 9.53
N PHE A 111 7.94 4.80 8.50
CA PHE A 111 7.85 6.17 7.97
C PHE A 111 6.44 6.50 7.48
N MET A 112 5.85 5.63 6.64
CA MET A 112 4.49 5.82 6.13
C MET A 112 3.46 5.89 7.27
N LEU A 113 3.52 4.97 8.23
CA LEU A 113 2.63 4.98 9.39
C LEU A 113 2.80 6.25 10.23
N THR A 114 4.04 6.72 10.41
CA THR A 114 4.33 7.97 11.10
C THR A 114 3.68 9.16 10.40
N CYS A 115 3.82 9.25 9.07
CA CYS A 115 3.18 10.31 8.29
C CYS A 115 1.65 10.25 8.37
N VAL A 116 1.04 9.06 8.32
CA VAL A 116 -0.41 8.89 8.52
C VAL A 116 -0.84 9.40 9.90
N PHE A 117 -0.13 9.00 10.97
CA PHE A 117 -0.40 9.49 12.32
C PHE A 117 -0.22 11.01 12.45
N HIS A 118 0.80 11.56 11.79
CA HIS A 118 1.02 13.00 11.75
C HIS A 118 -0.12 13.74 11.03
N CYS A 119 -0.65 13.19 9.93
CA CYS A 119 -1.80 13.77 9.23
C CYS A 119 -3.06 13.78 10.12
N ILE A 120 -3.34 12.69 10.84
CA ILE A 120 -4.53 12.57 11.71
C ILE A 120 -4.52 13.60 12.84
N ARG A 121 -3.33 13.89 13.37
CA ARG A 121 -3.16 14.77 14.52
C ARG A 121 -2.44 16.07 14.12
N ALA A 122 -2.55 16.47 12.85
CA ALA A 122 -1.89 17.64 12.25
C ALA A 122 -1.89 18.93 13.09
N PRO A 123 -2.94 19.29 13.87
CA PRO A 123 -2.89 20.50 14.69
C PRO A 123 -1.98 20.39 15.92
N LEU A 124 -1.48 19.20 16.28
CA LEU A 124 -0.74 18.95 17.52
C LEU A 124 0.78 18.84 17.32
N TYR A 125 1.29 19.01 16.09
CA TYR A 125 2.72 18.85 15.79
C TYR A 125 3.22 19.75 14.67
N LYS A 126 4.55 19.82 14.57
CA LYS A 126 5.22 20.42 13.43
C LYS A 126 5.13 19.49 12.23
N VAL A 127 4.44 19.96 11.19
CA VAL A 127 4.29 19.27 9.91
C VAL A 127 5.64 19.22 9.19
N ALA A 128 6.07 18.02 8.80
CA ALA A 128 7.23 17.83 7.93
C ALA A 128 6.81 17.72 6.46
N LEU A 129 7.76 17.84 5.53
CA LEU A 129 7.46 17.75 4.09
C LEU A 129 6.85 16.39 3.70
N GLY A 130 7.28 15.30 4.35
CA GLY A 130 6.70 13.98 4.13
C GLY A 130 5.22 13.91 4.49
N ASP A 131 4.79 14.60 5.54
CA ASP A 131 3.40 14.64 5.97
C ASP A 131 2.56 15.44 4.96
N PHE A 132 3.09 16.55 4.45
CA PHE A 132 2.44 17.35 3.42
C PHE A 132 2.25 16.58 2.11
N LEU A 133 3.30 15.87 1.67
CA LEU A 133 3.23 15.05 0.46
C LEU A 133 2.17 13.95 0.59
N LEU A 134 2.14 13.25 1.74
CA LEU A 134 1.15 12.22 1.99
C LEU A 134 -0.27 12.81 2.02
N ALA A 135 -0.47 13.94 2.69
CA ALA A 135 -1.78 14.60 2.77
C ALA A 135 -2.27 15.08 1.40
N ASP A 136 -1.39 15.63 0.57
CA ASP A 136 -1.68 16.06 -0.80
C ASP A 136 -2.14 14.86 -1.64
N GLN A 137 -1.44 13.72 -1.56
CA GLN A 137 -1.83 12.49 -2.24
C GLN A 137 -3.16 11.89 -1.74
N LEU A 138 -3.58 12.17 -0.50
CA LEU A 138 -4.87 11.71 0.03
C LEU A 138 -6.05 12.62 -0.35
N THR A 139 -5.77 13.83 -0.83
CA THR A 139 -6.78 14.86 -1.14
C THR A 139 -6.93 15.15 -2.63
N SER A 140 -6.07 14.57 -3.47
CA SER A 140 -6.17 14.57 -4.94
C SER A 140 -7.15 13.52 -5.47
#